data_AF-A4I180-F1
#
_entry.id   AF-A4I180-F1
#
_cell.length_a   1.000
_cell.length_b   1.000
_cell.length_c   1.000
_cell.angle_alpha   90.00
_cell.angle_beta   90.00
_cell.angle_gamma   90.00
#
_symmetry.space_group_name_H-M   'P 1'
#
loop_
_entity.id
_entity.type
_entity.pdbx_description
1 polymer ?
#
loop_
_entity_poly.entity_id
_entity_poly.type
_entity_poly.pdbx_seq_one_letter_code
_entity_poly.pdbx_strand_id
1 'polypeptide(L)'
;MPASGSSDSVADMMAKAVTSSGDFYGGRDGVQGIQDRKDAVREKRREQKNTLSQWYGMKKRPLSEDQKQEIELLKYRNFVDPERQHQAPKKAAGVGESEFMEFGYFADVGRNKRRRYKSFADEWIEENPQFEEVVATRIKRNTKVNQKSRAAAAKKAAVEAAKAKEKRASKRKSKHDVF
;
A
#
# COMPACT_ATOMS: atom_id res chain seq x y z
N MET A 1 -2.70 78.59 -27.30
CA MET A 1 -1.72 77.74 -26.58
C MET A 1 -2.34 77.31 -25.25
N PRO A 2 -2.96 76.13 -25.13
CA PRO A 2 -3.21 75.55 -23.81
C PRO A 2 -2.37 74.29 -23.63
N ALA A 3 -1.30 74.43 -22.85
CA ALA A 3 -0.52 73.33 -22.30
C ALA A 3 -0.99 73.09 -20.87
N SER A 4 -1.98 72.21 -20.67
CA SER A 4 -2.35 71.71 -19.33
C SER A 4 -3.33 70.56 -19.46
N GLY A 5 -2.84 69.33 -19.53
CA GLY A 5 -3.69 68.16 -19.41
C GLY A 5 -2.85 66.93 -19.65
N SER A 6 -2.57 66.15 -18.60
CA SER A 6 -2.37 64.68 -18.68
C SER A 6 -1.63 64.06 -17.49
N SER A 7 -1.73 64.55 -16.24
CA SER A 7 -1.41 63.72 -15.06
C SER A 7 -2.66 63.03 -14.53
N ASP A 8 -3.73 63.81 -14.33
CA ASP A 8 -4.94 63.35 -13.66
C ASP A 8 -5.75 62.40 -14.55
N SER A 9 -5.70 62.59 -15.88
CA SER A 9 -6.42 61.70 -16.81
C SER A 9 -5.83 60.30 -16.87
N VAL A 10 -4.52 60.14 -16.67
CA VAL A 10 -3.86 58.83 -16.67
C VAL A 10 -4.09 58.13 -15.33
N ALA A 11 -4.02 58.87 -14.22
CA ALA A 11 -4.36 58.35 -12.90
C ALA A 11 -5.82 57.87 -12.84
N ASP A 12 -6.76 58.64 -13.40
CA ASP A 12 -8.17 58.26 -13.49
C ASP A 12 -8.40 57.06 -14.43
N MET A 13 -7.64 56.94 -15.52
CA MET A 13 -7.68 55.74 -16.37
C MET A 13 -7.15 54.51 -15.64
N MET A 14 -6.07 54.63 -14.85
CA MET A 14 -5.51 53.54 -14.07
C MET A 14 -6.41 53.14 -12.89
N ALA A 15 -7.12 54.09 -12.29
CA ALA A 15 -8.12 53.83 -11.25
C ALA A 15 -9.38 53.14 -11.80
N LYS A 16 -9.77 53.46 -13.04
CA LYS A 16 -10.87 52.77 -13.76
C LYS A 16 -10.47 51.43 -14.36
N ALA A 17 -9.17 51.17 -14.51
CA ALA A 17 -8.70 49.90 -15.02
C ALA A 17 -9.06 48.80 -14.00
N VAL A 18 -9.91 47.85 -14.41
CA VAL A 18 -10.38 46.72 -13.59
C VAL A 18 -9.20 45.97 -12.96
N THR A 19 -8.01 46.04 -13.57
CA THR A 19 -6.72 45.51 -13.11
C THR A 19 -6.15 46.09 -11.81
N SER A 20 -6.62 47.26 -11.34
CA SER A 20 -6.15 47.90 -10.09
C SER A 20 -7.06 47.61 -8.89
N SER A 21 -8.21 46.97 -9.10
CA SER A 21 -9.07 46.51 -8.00
C SER A 21 -8.42 45.30 -7.29
N GLY A 22 -8.40 45.32 -5.95
CA GLY A 22 -7.84 44.22 -5.16
C GLY A 22 -8.50 42.86 -5.42
N ASP A 23 -9.75 42.90 -5.90
CA ASP A 23 -10.55 41.73 -6.25
C ASP A 23 -10.24 41.15 -7.65
N PHE A 24 -9.55 41.91 -8.52
CA PHE A 24 -9.20 41.47 -9.88
C PHE A 24 -8.37 40.19 -9.87
N TYR A 25 -7.42 40.10 -8.95
CA TYR A 25 -6.61 38.90 -8.76
C TYR A 25 -7.23 37.91 -7.75
N GLY A 26 -8.37 38.24 -7.15
CA GLY A 26 -9.10 37.39 -6.21
C GLY A 26 -10.12 36.46 -6.87
N GLY A 27 -10.73 36.92 -7.97
CA GLY A 27 -11.74 36.17 -8.74
C GLY A 27 -11.16 35.10 -9.68
N ARG A 28 -12.02 34.17 -10.12
CA ARG A 28 -11.72 33.10 -11.09
C ARG A 28 -11.89 33.54 -12.56
N ASP A 29 -11.84 34.85 -12.83
CA ASP A 29 -12.17 35.40 -14.15
C ASP A 29 -10.91 35.85 -14.91
N GLY A 30 -10.57 35.08 -15.95
CA GLY A 30 -9.74 35.49 -17.10
C GLY A 30 -8.21 35.58 -16.90
N VAL A 31 -7.73 35.99 -15.74
CA VAL A 31 -6.30 36.07 -15.40
C VAL A 31 -6.04 35.14 -14.22
N GLN A 32 -4.95 34.36 -14.26
CA GLN A 32 -4.62 33.35 -13.24
C GLN A 32 -4.59 34.00 -11.85
N GLY A 33 -5.69 33.84 -11.11
CA GLY A 33 -5.91 34.53 -9.85
C GLY A 33 -5.03 33.95 -8.74
N ILE A 34 -4.92 34.68 -7.63
CA ILE A 34 -4.26 34.21 -6.40
C ILE A 34 -4.88 32.86 -5.97
N GLN A 35 -6.19 32.68 -6.15
CA GLN A 35 -6.89 31.44 -5.85
C GLN A 35 -6.43 30.28 -6.75
N ASP A 36 -6.32 30.50 -8.06
CA ASP A 36 -5.86 29.48 -9.02
C ASP A 36 -4.42 29.08 -8.76
N ARG A 37 -3.56 30.05 -8.41
CA ARG A 37 -2.17 29.77 -8.01
C ARG A 37 -2.12 28.92 -6.74
N LYS A 38 -2.98 29.19 -5.77
CA LYS A 38 -3.10 28.39 -4.53
C LYS A 38 -3.60 26.98 -4.82
N ASP A 39 -4.61 26.83 -5.68
CA ASP A 39 -5.17 25.53 -6.08
C ASP A 39 -4.14 24.71 -6.88
N ALA A 40 -3.43 25.33 -7.83
CA ALA A 40 -2.34 24.69 -8.57
C ALA A 40 -1.17 24.24 -7.66
N VAL A 41 -0.80 25.04 -6.65
CA VAL A 41 0.19 24.60 -5.64
C VAL A 41 -0.35 23.44 -4.81
N ARG A 42 -1.64 23.44 -4.48
CA ARG A 42 -2.27 22.33 -3.74
C ARG A 42 -2.30 21.05 -4.56
N GLU A 43 -2.63 21.11 -5.84
CA GLU A 43 -2.57 19.97 -6.77
C GLU A 43 -1.15 19.44 -6.91
N LYS A 44 -0.16 20.30 -7.16
CA LYS A 44 1.26 19.90 -7.19
C LYS A 44 1.71 19.21 -5.91
N ARG A 45 1.30 19.71 -4.74
CA ARG A 45 1.60 19.06 -3.45
C ARG A 45 0.92 17.69 -3.31
N ARG A 46 -0.31 17.54 -3.78
CA ARG A 46 -1.02 16.25 -3.79
C ARG A 46 -0.34 15.26 -4.72
N GLU A 47 0.05 15.68 -5.92
CA GLU A 47 0.79 14.87 -6.88
C GLU A 47 2.14 14.43 -6.32
N GLN A 48 2.91 15.34 -5.72
CA GLN A 48 4.19 15.03 -5.07
C GLN A 48 4.02 14.02 -3.92
N LYS A 49 2.98 14.16 -3.10
CA LYS A 49 2.70 13.22 -2.00
C LYS A 49 2.33 11.83 -2.52
N ASN A 50 1.61 11.77 -3.64
CA ASN A 50 1.14 10.54 -4.26
C ASN A 50 2.10 10.00 -5.33
N THR A 51 3.30 10.54 -5.45
CA THR A 51 4.26 10.13 -6.47
C THR A 51 5.65 9.97 -5.86
N LEU A 52 6.27 8.80 -6.04
CA LEU A 52 7.61 8.53 -5.59
C LEU A 52 8.60 9.01 -6.65
N SER A 53 9.08 10.25 -6.50
CA SER A 53 10.01 10.89 -7.45
C SER A 53 11.34 10.14 -7.61
N GLN A 54 11.82 9.51 -6.54
CA GLN A 54 13.02 8.67 -6.55
C GLN A 54 12.88 7.42 -7.45
N TRP A 55 11.64 7.04 -7.78
CA TRP A 55 11.31 5.85 -8.56
C TRP A 55 10.58 6.22 -9.85
N TYR A 56 11.19 7.10 -10.65
CA TYR A 56 10.69 7.52 -11.97
C TYR A 56 9.22 7.97 -12.00
N GLY A 57 8.71 8.49 -10.88
CA GLY A 57 7.33 8.96 -10.80
C GLY A 57 6.30 7.87 -10.50
N MET A 58 6.69 6.78 -9.84
CA MET A 58 5.77 5.72 -9.44
C MET A 58 4.63 6.26 -8.59
N LYS A 59 3.39 5.99 -9.00
CA LYS A 59 2.20 6.57 -8.35
C LYS A 59 1.70 5.70 -7.21
N LYS A 60 1.24 6.35 -6.15
CA LYS A 60 0.41 5.76 -5.11
C LYS A 60 -0.98 5.55 -5.67
N ARG A 61 -1.45 4.30 -5.68
CA ARG A 61 -2.78 3.95 -6.16
C ARG A 61 -3.54 3.16 -5.10
N PRO A 62 -4.83 3.46 -4.87
CA PRO A 62 -5.67 2.55 -4.10
C PRO A 62 -5.80 1.25 -4.88
N LEU A 63 -5.48 0.14 -4.22
CA LEU A 63 -5.59 -1.20 -4.80
C LEU A 63 -7.05 -1.67 -4.75
N SER A 64 -7.54 -2.20 -5.86
CA SER A 64 -8.80 -2.96 -5.89
C SER A 64 -8.69 -4.25 -5.07
N GLU A 65 -9.83 -4.87 -4.76
CA GLU A 65 -9.85 -6.14 -4.00
C GLU A 65 -9.13 -7.26 -4.75
N ASP A 66 -9.37 -7.39 -6.05
CA ASP A 66 -8.70 -8.36 -6.92
C ASP A 66 -7.17 -8.18 -6.89
N GLN A 67 -6.70 -6.93 -7.02
CA GLN A 67 -5.28 -6.61 -6.95
C GLN A 67 -4.66 -6.95 -5.58
N LYS A 68 -5.40 -6.76 -4.49
CA LYS A 68 -4.94 -7.19 -3.16
C LYS A 68 -4.80 -8.70 -3.10
N GLN A 69 -5.77 -9.45 -3.63
CA GLN A 69 -5.69 -10.91 -3.69
C GLN A 69 -4.49 -11.37 -4.53
N GLU A 70 -4.21 -10.74 -5.68
CA GLU A 70 -3.03 -11.04 -6.49
C GLU A 70 -1.71 -10.83 -5.74
N ILE A 71 -1.58 -9.70 -5.03
CA ILE A 71 -0.39 -9.42 -4.21
C ILE A 71 -0.28 -10.42 -3.05
N GLU A 72 -1.41 -10.84 -2.50
CA GLU A 72 -1.45 -11.87 -1.46
C GLU A 72 -0.97 -13.22 -2.00
N LEU A 73 -1.42 -13.61 -3.20
CA LEU A 73 -1.00 -14.83 -3.89
C LEU A 73 0.53 -14.88 -4.07
N LEU A 74 1.18 -13.73 -4.34
CA LEU A 74 2.65 -13.67 -4.44
C LEU A 74 3.36 -14.07 -3.13
N LYS A 75 2.75 -13.88 -1.95
CA LYS A 75 3.31 -14.36 -0.68
C LYS A 75 3.34 -15.88 -0.60
N TYR A 76 2.40 -16.52 -1.28
CA TYR A 76 2.22 -17.97 -1.30
C TYR A 76 2.87 -18.64 -2.51
N ARG A 77 3.69 -17.94 -3.31
CA ARG A 77 4.37 -18.51 -4.50
C ARG A 77 5.15 -19.80 -4.23
N ASN A 78 5.82 -19.89 -3.08
CA ASN A 78 6.56 -21.11 -2.70
C ASN A 78 5.65 -22.26 -2.26
N PHE A 79 4.41 -21.97 -1.87
CA PHE A 79 3.43 -23.00 -1.51
C PHE A 79 2.87 -23.68 -2.76
N VAL A 80 2.75 -22.94 -3.85
CA VAL A 80 2.29 -23.42 -5.16
C VAL A 80 3.35 -24.30 -5.80
N ASP A 81 4.54 -23.73 -6.05
CA ASP A 81 5.65 -24.42 -6.69
C ASP A 81 6.81 -24.56 -5.68
N PRO A 82 7.00 -25.76 -5.08
CA PRO A 82 8.04 -25.97 -4.08
C PRO A 82 9.42 -26.16 -4.71
N GLU A 83 9.49 -26.44 -6.01
CA GLU A 83 10.76 -26.57 -6.74
C GLU A 83 11.38 -25.17 -6.95
N ARG A 84 10.53 -24.16 -7.12
CA ARG A 84 10.93 -22.75 -7.16
C ARG A 84 10.99 -22.18 -5.75
N GLN A 85 12.13 -22.40 -5.09
CA GLN A 85 12.40 -21.79 -3.78
C GLN A 85 12.73 -20.30 -3.90
N HIS A 86 11.70 -19.46 -4.05
CA HIS A 86 11.91 -18.02 -4.02
C HIS A 86 12.26 -17.57 -2.60
N GLN A 87 13.13 -16.56 -2.49
CA GLN A 87 13.42 -15.95 -1.19
C GLN A 87 12.13 -15.35 -0.61
N ALA A 88 11.78 -15.77 0.60
CA ALA A 88 10.68 -15.19 1.34
C ALA A 88 11.07 -13.76 1.79
N PRO A 89 10.17 -12.77 1.67
CA PRO A 89 10.45 -11.42 2.14
C PRO A 89 10.70 -11.46 3.65
N LYS A 90 11.84 -10.89 4.10
CA LYS A 90 12.25 -10.87 5.52
C LYS A 90 11.26 -10.13 6.42
N LYS A 91 10.52 -9.19 5.85
CA LYS A 91 9.45 -8.47 6.52
C LYS A 91 8.14 -9.02 6.00
N ALA A 92 7.27 -9.44 6.91
CA ALA A 92 5.86 -9.65 6.63
C ALA A 92 5.20 -8.29 6.43
N ALA A 93 5.65 -7.55 5.41
CA ALA A 93 4.96 -6.36 4.99
C ALA A 93 3.57 -6.81 4.54
N GLY A 94 2.52 -6.30 5.18
CA GLY A 94 1.13 -6.48 4.80
C GLY A 94 0.95 -6.33 3.29
N VAL A 95 -0.02 -7.08 2.76
CA VAL A 95 -0.43 -6.92 1.36
C VAL A 95 -0.84 -5.45 1.17
N GLY A 96 -0.12 -4.72 0.32
CA GLY A 96 -0.36 -3.29 0.10
C GLY A 96 0.37 -2.33 1.06
N GLU A 97 1.35 -2.78 1.85
CA GLU A 97 2.17 -1.85 2.65
C GLU A 97 3.11 -0.99 1.80
N SER A 98 3.51 -1.44 0.61
CA SER A 98 4.15 -0.54 -0.34
C SER A 98 3.07 0.36 -0.93
N GLU A 99 3.00 1.60 -0.43
CA GLU A 99 2.01 2.58 -0.87
C GLU A 99 2.11 2.88 -2.39
N PHE A 100 3.25 2.60 -2.99
CA PHE A 100 3.55 2.85 -4.39
C PHE A 100 3.71 1.52 -5.13
N MET A 101 2.82 1.24 -6.06
CA MET A 101 2.79 -0.02 -6.83
C MET A 101 2.15 0.20 -8.19
N GLU A 102 2.69 -0.49 -9.20
CA GLU A 102 2.17 -0.48 -10.57
C GLU A 102 2.05 -1.91 -11.10
N PHE A 103 0.91 -2.20 -11.72
CA PHE A 103 0.68 -3.46 -12.43
C PHE A 103 1.06 -3.26 -13.89
N GLY A 104 2.02 -4.07 -14.36
CA GLY A 104 2.48 -4.07 -15.73
C GLY A 104 2.19 -5.39 -16.42
N TYR A 105 2.51 -5.46 -17.70
CA TYR A 105 2.52 -6.68 -18.49
C TYR A 105 3.85 -6.79 -19.22
N PHE A 106 4.30 -8.01 -19.51
CA PHE A 106 5.47 -8.22 -20.35
C PHE A 106 5.14 -7.86 -21.80
N ALA A 107 5.85 -6.88 -22.38
CA ALA A 107 5.65 -6.48 -23.77
C ALA A 107 6.07 -7.60 -24.73
N ASP A 108 7.19 -8.25 -24.42
CA ASP A 108 7.75 -9.37 -25.17
C ASP A 108 7.39 -10.69 -24.48
N VAL A 109 6.18 -11.15 -24.74
CA VAL A 109 5.78 -12.52 -24.46
C VAL A 109 6.12 -13.28 -25.74
N GLY A 110 6.87 -14.39 -25.64
CA GLY A 110 7.23 -15.22 -26.78
C GLY A 110 6.02 -15.70 -27.62
N ARG A 111 6.18 -16.70 -28.48
CA ARG A 111 5.19 -17.09 -29.51
C ARG A 111 3.73 -17.34 -29.03
N ASN A 112 3.45 -17.36 -27.74
CA ASN A 112 2.13 -17.54 -27.13
C ASN A 112 1.34 -16.23 -26.87
N LYS A 113 1.08 -15.42 -27.91
CA LYS A 113 0.10 -14.32 -27.80
C LYS A 113 -1.30 -14.78 -27.34
N ARG A 114 -1.65 -16.05 -27.56
CA ARG A 114 -2.96 -16.64 -27.23
C ARG A 114 -3.19 -16.90 -25.75
N ARG A 115 -2.15 -16.94 -24.91
CA ARG A 115 -2.25 -17.25 -23.47
C ARG A 115 -2.15 -15.99 -22.60
N ARG A 116 -2.56 -14.83 -23.11
CA ARG A 116 -2.50 -13.59 -22.33
C ARG A 116 -3.71 -13.52 -21.41
N TYR A 117 -3.47 -13.79 -20.14
CA TYR A 117 -4.49 -13.66 -19.10
C TYR A 117 -4.53 -12.25 -18.53
N LYS A 118 -5.68 -11.91 -17.95
CA LYS A 118 -5.92 -10.59 -17.36
C LYS A 118 -5.26 -10.47 -15.99
N SER A 119 -5.27 -11.56 -15.24
CA SER A 119 -4.69 -11.67 -13.91
C SER A 119 -3.60 -12.73 -13.88
N PHE A 120 -2.63 -12.52 -13.01
CA PHE A 120 -1.66 -13.54 -12.62
C PHE A 120 -2.33 -14.78 -12.02
N ALA A 121 -3.45 -14.62 -11.31
CA ALA A 121 -4.18 -15.74 -10.72
C ALA A 121 -4.74 -16.67 -11.82
N ASP A 122 -5.32 -16.10 -12.87
CA ASP A 122 -5.86 -16.84 -14.01
C ASP A 122 -4.76 -17.61 -14.75
N GLU A 123 -3.63 -16.95 -15.02
CA GLU A 123 -2.46 -17.58 -15.65
C GLU A 123 -1.99 -18.78 -14.83
N TRP A 124 -1.94 -18.64 -13.51
CA TRP A 124 -1.50 -19.72 -12.64
C TRP A 124 -2.45 -20.91 -12.59
N ILE A 125 -3.76 -20.68 -12.59
CA ILE A 125 -4.77 -21.73 -12.58
C ILE A 125 -4.69 -22.54 -13.89
N GLU A 126 -4.52 -21.87 -15.03
CA GLU A 126 -4.45 -22.54 -16.33
C GLU A 126 -3.11 -23.23 -16.60
N GLU A 127 -1.99 -22.69 -16.12
CA GLU A 127 -0.69 -23.36 -16.23
C GLU A 127 -0.60 -24.63 -15.38
N ASN A 128 -1.37 -24.69 -14.28
CA ASN A 128 -1.32 -25.80 -13.34
C ASN A 128 -2.73 -26.40 -13.14
N PRO A 129 -3.25 -27.24 -14.04
CA PRO A 129 -4.56 -27.88 -13.85
C PRO A 129 -4.66 -28.73 -12.57
N GLN A 130 -3.52 -29.25 -12.10
CA GLN A 130 -3.40 -29.99 -10.84
C GLN A 130 -3.38 -29.08 -9.60
N PHE A 131 -3.38 -27.76 -9.79
CA PHE A 131 -3.25 -26.79 -8.72
C PHE A 131 -4.32 -26.96 -7.66
N GLU A 132 -5.58 -27.12 -8.05
CA GLU A 132 -6.67 -27.30 -7.08
C GLU A 132 -6.47 -28.52 -6.19
N GLU A 133 -6.05 -29.66 -6.78
CA GLU A 133 -5.79 -30.89 -6.04
C GLU A 133 -4.56 -30.78 -5.15
N VAL A 134 -3.47 -30.21 -5.67
CA VAL A 134 -2.21 -30.01 -4.95
C VAL A 134 -2.41 -29.03 -3.79
N VAL A 135 -3.13 -27.94 -4.03
CA VAL A 135 -3.50 -26.96 -3.00
C VAL A 135 -4.41 -27.60 -1.96
N ALA A 136 -5.46 -28.33 -2.35
CA ALA A 136 -6.36 -28.98 -1.40
C ALA A 136 -5.63 -30.01 -0.53
N THR A 137 -4.76 -30.83 -1.12
CA THR A 137 -3.96 -31.83 -0.40
C THR A 137 -2.92 -31.17 0.52
N ARG A 138 -2.20 -30.16 0.04
CA ARG A 138 -1.19 -29.44 0.83
C ARG A 138 -1.79 -28.58 1.92
N ILE A 139 -2.91 -27.90 1.67
CA ILE A 139 -3.66 -27.15 2.70
C ILE A 139 -4.09 -28.13 3.78
N LYS A 140 -4.72 -29.26 3.44
CA LYS A 140 -5.13 -30.28 4.42
C LYS A 140 -3.95 -30.82 5.22
N ARG A 141 -2.79 -31.05 4.59
CA ARG A 141 -1.57 -31.52 5.27
C ARG A 141 -1.01 -30.45 6.21
N ASN A 142 -0.87 -29.22 5.74
CA ASN A 142 -0.32 -28.11 6.51
C ASN A 142 -1.24 -27.68 7.66
N THR A 143 -2.57 -27.69 7.49
CA THR A 143 -3.50 -27.41 8.58
C THR A 143 -3.40 -28.48 9.67
N LYS A 144 -3.34 -29.77 9.30
CA LYS A 144 -3.11 -30.87 10.27
C LYS A 144 -1.77 -30.74 11.00
N VAL A 145 -0.68 -30.42 10.29
CA VAL A 145 0.63 -30.21 10.91
C VAL A 145 0.63 -28.99 11.84
N ASN A 146 0.02 -27.87 11.42
CA ASN A 146 -0.11 -26.65 12.22
C ASN A 146 -0.99 -26.86 13.45
N GLN A 147 -2.07 -27.65 13.34
CA GLN A 147 -2.90 -28.01 14.49
C GLN A 147 -2.11 -28.87 15.48
N LYS A 148 -1.36 -29.88 15.00
CA LYS A 148 -0.50 -30.71 15.85
C LYS A 148 0.59 -29.89 16.54
N SER A 149 1.23 -28.97 15.83
CA SER A 149 2.28 -28.11 16.41
C SER A 149 1.71 -27.13 17.43
N ARG A 150 0.54 -26.51 17.15
CA ARG A 150 -0.18 -25.67 18.12
C ARG A 150 -0.61 -26.45 19.36
N ALA A 151 -1.13 -27.66 19.20
CA ALA A 151 -1.48 -28.52 20.32
C ALA A 151 -0.26 -28.92 21.16
N ALA A 152 0.87 -29.23 20.53
CA ALA A 152 2.13 -29.52 21.23
C ALA A 152 2.67 -28.29 21.97
N ALA A 153 2.63 -27.10 21.35
CA ALA A 153 3.02 -25.84 21.97
C ALA A 153 2.11 -25.49 23.17
N ALA A 154 0.80 -25.66 23.03
CA ALA A 154 -0.16 -25.46 24.11
C ALA A 154 0.07 -26.43 25.27
N LYS A 155 0.38 -27.70 24.99
CA LYS A 155 0.76 -28.69 26.02
C LYS A 155 2.04 -28.30 26.75
N LYS A 156 3.08 -27.86 26.02
CA LYS A 156 4.33 -27.36 26.62
C LYS A 156 4.08 -26.13 27.50
N ALA A 157 3.32 -25.16 27.00
CA ALA A 157 2.96 -23.95 27.75
C ALA A 157 2.13 -24.29 29.02
N ALA A 158 1.21 -25.25 28.93
CA ALA A 158 0.43 -25.71 30.08
C ALA A 158 1.32 -26.38 31.15
N VAL A 159 2.29 -27.20 30.73
CA VAL A 159 3.27 -27.83 31.64
C VAL A 159 4.17 -26.77 32.28
N GLU A 160 4.65 -25.79 31.52
CA GLU A 160 5.45 -24.68 32.06
C GLU A 160 4.65 -23.82 33.04
N ALA A 161 3.38 -23.54 32.74
CA ALA A 161 2.48 -22.83 33.64
C ALA A 161 2.20 -23.63 34.93
N ALA A 162 2.06 -24.95 34.84
CA ALA A 162 1.89 -25.83 36.00
C ALA A 162 3.16 -25.83 36.88
N LYS A 163 4.35 -25.99 36.28
CA LYS A 163 5.64 -25.90 36.99
C LYS A 163 5.86 -24.53 37.63
N ALA A 164 5.42 -23.44 36.98
CA ALA A 164 5.49 -22.10 37.55
C ALA A 164 4.56 -21.91 38.76
N LYS A 165 3.35 -22.50 38.72
CA LYS A 165 2.43 -22.51 39.88
C LYS A 165 2.99 -23.32 41.04
N GLU A 166 3.58 -24.48 40.77
CA GLU A 166 4.22 -25.34 41.78
C GLU A 166 5.40 -24.64 42.48
N LYS A 167 6.27 -23.97 41.71
CA LYS A 167 7.36 -23.13 42.26
C LYS A 167 6.84 -21.96 43.12
N ARG A 168 5.67 -21.40 42.79
CA ARG A 168 5.03 -20.36 43.62
C ARG A 168 4.43 -20.94 44.90
N ALA A 169 3.88 -22.15 44.85
CA ALA A 169 3.31 -22.82 46.01
C ALA A 169 4.39 -23.30 47.00
N SER A 170 5.53 -23.82 46.52
CA SER A 170 6.62 -24.27 47.41
C SER A 170 7.27 -23.11 48.17
N LYS A 171 7.42 -21.93 47.54
CA LYS A 171 7.90 -20.70 48.19
C LYS A 171 6.98 -20.17 49.29
N ARG A 172 5.69 -20.52 49.26
CA ARG A 172 4.73 -20.13 50.32
C ARG A 172 4.78 -21.05 51.52
N LYS A 173 5.07 -22.35 51.34
CA LYS A 173 5.14 -23.30 52.45
C LYS A 173 6.43 -23.16 53.27
N SER A 174 7.56 -22.78 52.66
CA SER A 174 8.84 -22.68 53.39
C SER A 174 8.94 -21.50 54.37
N LYS A 175 7.94 -20.62 54.45
CA LYS A 175 7.94 -19.46 55.37
C LYS A 175 7.05 -19.65 56.61
N HIS A 176 6.24 -20.70 56.66
CA HIS A 176 5.29 -20.94 57.76
C HIS A 176 5.77 -22.07 58.71
N ASP A 177 6.90 -22.72 58.44
CA ASP A 177 7.40 -23.87 59.24
C ASP A 177 8.72 -23.54 59.98
N VAL A 178 8.96 -22.25 60.24
CA VAL A 178 10.11 -21.76 61.01
C VAL A 178 9.62 -20.70 61.99
N PHE A 179 8.70 -21.06 62.90
CA PHE A 179 8.42 -20.36 64.15
C PHE A 179 7.83 -21.33 65.16
#